data_AF-A0A838S296-F1
#
_entry.id   AF-A0A838S296-F1
#
_cell.length_a   1.000
_cell.length_b   1.000
_cell.length_c   1.000
_cell.angle_alpha   90.00
_cell.angle_beta   90.00
_cell.angle_gamma   90.00
#
_symmetry.space_group_name_H-M   'P 1'
#
loop_
_entity.id
_entity.type
_entity.pdbx_description
1 polymer ?
#
loop_
_entity_poly.entity_id
_entity_poly.type
_entity_poly.pdbx_seq_one_letter_code
_entity_poly.pdbx_strand_id
1 'polypeptide(L)'
;MTPTETDLATLPRRPCLAPGRTVLWRAPDCVQLGLGVTHAMVLDDLTAPMAALLRAMDGSRDTAHLVAEAVTAGADPAEVLAVITELHRAGLVRDQPAPRRCERTALEIDLAAGSVHSGRSATELVRVRRSASVLVHGSGRVAVALAVALAAAGVGRVVVVAEGTVQASDVGTGYLPSDVGRGRTDAARDALRRAVPGVRTEPAGARSTPHLVVVTDAVVPDPDLALDLVVRRRPHLAVYAHESLAVVGPLVLPGRSSCLRCVELRR
;
A
#
# COMPACT_ATOMS: atom_id res chain seq x y z
N MET A 1 3.26 -3.97 -42.37
CA MET A 1 3.48 -2.53 -42.14
C MET A 1 4.38 -2.42 -40.93
N THR A 2 5.61 -1.94 -41.07
CA THR A 2 6.57 -1.82 -39.96
C THR A 2 6.04 -0.78 -38.97
N PRO A 3 5.95 -1.07 -37.66
CA PRO A 3 5.43 -0.11 -36.68
C PRO A 3 6.34 1.12 -36.62
N THR A 4 5.75 2.30 -36.54
CA THR A 4 6.49 3.58 -36.55
C THR A 4 7.04 3.85 -35.14
N GLU A 5 8.19 4.51 -35.05
CA GLU A 5 8.94 4.81 -33.82
C GLU A 5 8.10 5.52 -32.71
N THR A 6 6.98 6.14 -33.09
CA THR A 6 6.03 6.82 -32.19
C THR A 6 5.10 5.86 -31.44
N ASP A 7 4.72 4.71 -32.00
CA ASP A 7 3.83 3.73 -31.32
C ASP A 7 4.52 3.03 -30.14
N LEU A 8 5.84 2.90 -30.21
CA LEU A 8 6.69 2.30 -29.18
C LEU A 8 6.86 3.19 -27.94
N ALA A 9 6.61 4.50 -28.03
CA ALA A 9 6.80 5.44 -26.92
C ALA A 9 5.68 5.34 -25.85
N THR A 10 4.50 4.86 -26.25
CA THR A 10 3.33 4.66 -25.37
C THR A 10 3.27 3.29 -24.71
N LEU A 11 4.16 2.37 -25.11
CA LEU A 11 4.19 1.01 -24.61
C LEU A 11 5.12 0.91 -23.39
N PRO A 12 4.80 0.05 -22.41
CA PRO A 12 5.71 -0.26 -21.32
C PRO A 12 7.02 -0.81 -21.88
N ARG A 13 8.18 -0.44 -21.34
CA ARG A 13 9.47 -0.97 -21.83
C ARG A 13 9.63 -2.45 -21.49
N ARG A 14 9.23 -2.85 -20.27
CA ARG A 14 9.26 -4.21 -19.74
C ARG A 14 7.90 -4.56 -19.16
N PRO A 15 6.97 -5.06 -19.98
CA PRO A 15 5.59 -5.29 -19.57
C PRO A 15 5.53 -6.37 -18.49
N CYS A 16 4.94 -6.03 -17.36
CA CYS A 16 4.55 -6.97 -16.33
C CYS A 16 3.10 -6.77 -15.93
N LEU A 17 2.43 -7.85 -15.54
CA LEU A 17 1.11 -7.78 -14.94
C LEU A 17 1.15 -6.88 -13.68
N ALA A 18 0.17 -6.00 -13.54
CA ALA A 18 0.07 -5.14 -12.38
C ALA A 18 -0.11 -6.01 -11.09
N PRO A 19 0.64 -5.73 -10.01
CA PRO A 19 0.55 -6.48 -8.76
C PRO A 19 -0.85 -6.49 -8.18
N GLY A 20 -1.17 -7.53 -7.43
CA GLY A 20 -2.51 -7.70 -6.85
C GLY A 20 -3.61 -7.96 -7.89
N ARG A 21 -3.28 -8.07 -9.19
CA ARG A 21 -4.20 -8.57 -10.21
C ARG A 21 -4.16 -10.09 -10.23
N THR A 22 -5.31 -10.71 -10.04
CA THR A 22 -5.47 -12.15 -10.25
C THR A 22 -5.42 -12.44 -11.74
N VAL A 23 -4.62 -13.44 -12.14
CA VAL A 23 -4.62 -13.98 -13.50
C VAL A 23 -5.18 -15.39 -13.45
N LEU A 24 -6.28 -15.62 -14.16
CA LEU A 24 -6.99 -16.89 -14.18
C LEU A 24 -7.07 -17.39 -15.61
N TRP A 25 -6.34 -18.46 -15.92
CA TRP A 25 -6.54 -19.20 -17.15
C TRP A 25 -7.77 -20.07 -17.01
N ARG A 26 -8.84 -19.72 -17.73
CA ARG A 26 -10.11 -20.47 -17.71
C ARG A 26 -10.11 -21.58 -18.75
N ALA A 27 -9.32 -21.41 -19.82
CA ALA A 27 -9.01 -22.40 -20.85
C ALA A 27 -7.62 -22.07 -21.45
N PRO A 28 -7.03 -22.92 -22.31
CA PRO A 28 -5.74 -22.65 -22.96
C PRO A 28 -5.69 -21.33 -23.75
N ASP A 29 -6.85 -20.92 -24.28
CA ASP A 29 -7.16 -19.78 -25.14
C ASP A 29 -8.00 -18.69 -24.45
N CYS A 30 -8.26 -18.83 -23.14
CA CYS A 30 -9.04 -17.87 -22.38
C CYS A 30 -8.32 -17.49 -21.08
N VAL A 31 -8.08 -16.19 -20.90
CA VAL A 31 -7.54 -15.65 -19.64
C VAL A 31 -8.39 -14.50 -19.12
N GLN A 32 -8.62 -14.52 -17.82
CA GLN A 32 -9.17 -13.40 -17.08
C GLN A 32 -8.08 -12.71 -16.28
N LEU A 33 -7.99 -11.39 -16.44
CA LEU A 33 -7.10 -10.50 -15.71
C LEU A 33 -7.94 -9.62 -14.78
N GLY A 34 -7.73 -9.73 -13.47
CA GLY A 34 -8.47 -9.02 -12.44
C GLY A 34 -9.85 -9.63 -12.11
N LEU A 35 -10.37 -9.28 -10.93
CA LEU A 35 -11.66 -9.75 -10.41
C LEU A 35 -12.67 -8.61 -10.16
N GLY A 36 -12.25 -7.35 -10.34
CA GLY A 36 -13.06 -6.18 -10.01
C GLY A 36 -13.93 -5.70 -11.18
N VAL A 37 -15.09 -5.11 -10.88
CA VAL A 37 -16.08 -4.65 -11.88
C VAL A 37 -15.57 -3.57 -12.84
N THR A 38 -14.56 -2.78 -12.44
CA THR A 38 -14.02 -1.66 -13.23
C THR A 38 -12.63 -1.91 -13.82
N HIS A 39 -11.95 -2.97 -13.37
CA HIS A 39 -10.54 -3.23 -13.70
C HIS A 39 -10.30 -4.73 -13.89
N ALA A 40 -11.25 -5.41 -14.53
CA ALA A 40 -11.10 -6.78 -14.98
C ALA A 40 -11.35 -6.87 -16.49
N MET A 41 -10.60 -7.75 -17.14
CA MET A 41 -10.74 -8.02 -18.57
C MET A 41 -10.67 -9.52 -18.80
N VAL A 42 -11.57 -10.03 -19.62
CA VAL A 42 -11.52 -11.40 -20.12
C VAL A 42 -11.08 -11.31 -21.57
N LEU A 43 -10.04 -12.06 -21.91
CA LEU A 43 -9.59 -12.24 -23.28
C LEU A 43 -9.91 -13.68 -23.65
N ASP A 44 -10.83 -13.83 -24.60
CA ASP A 44 -11.29 -15.09 -25.17
C ASP A 44 -10.69 -15.28 -26.58
N ASP A 45 -10.79 -16.50 -27.11
CA ASP A 45 -10.34 -16.89 -28.46
C ASP A 45 -8.85 -16.55 -28.74
N LEU A 46 -8.00 -16.65 -27.72
CA LEU A 46 -6.58 -16.35 -27.85
C LEU A 46 -5.87 -17.40 -28.69
N THR A 47 -5.16 -16.93 -29.72
CA THR A 47 -4.21 -17.76 -30.45
C THR A 47 -3.10 -18.25 -29.49
N ALA A 48 -2.54 -19.44 -29.77
CA ALA A 48 -1.45 -19.99 -28.94
C ALA A 48 -0.26 -19.02 -28.76
N PRO A 49 0.16 -18.25 -29.78
CA PRO A 49 1.16 -17.19 -29.63
C PRO A 49 0.74 -16.08 -28.66
N MET A 50 -0.52 -15.62 -28.71
CA MET A 50 -1.02 -14.58 -27.81
C MET A 50 -1.11 -15.09 -26.37
N ALA A 51 -1.53 -16.35 -26.18
CA ALA A 51 -1.55 -16.96 -24.86
C ALA A 51 -0.13 -17.11 -24.27
N ALA A 52 0.86 -17.47 -25.09
CA ALA A 52 2.26 -17.54 -24.68
C ALA A 52 2.84 -16.15 -24.32
N LEU A 53 2.52 -15.13 -25.11
CA LEU A 53 2.86 -13.74 -24.83
C LEU A 53 2.35 -13.30 -23.46
N LEU A 54 1.05 -13.52 -23.17
CA LEU A 54 0.45 -13.14 -21.88
C LEU A 54 1.12 -13.84 -20.69
N ARG A 55 1.55 -15.11 -20.86
CA ARG A 55 2.31 -15.84 -19.83
C ARG A 55 3.74 -15.32 -19.65
N ALA A 56 4.34 -14.76 -20.69
CA ALA A 56 5.70 -14.23 -20.69
C ALA A 56 5.82 -12.78 -20.18
N MET A 57 4.69 -12.09 -19.91
CA MET A 57 4.66 -10.72 -19.36
C MET A 57 4.90 -10.67 -17.85
N ASP A 58 6.13 -11.00 -17.45
CA ASP A 58 6.62 -10.96 -16.06
C ASP A 58 7.64 -9.83 -15.81
N GLY A 59 7.89 -8.98 -16.81
CA GLY A 59 8.88 -7.90 -16.75
C GLY A 59 10.35 -8.32 -16.98
N SER A 60 10.63 -9.61 -17.17
CA SER A 60 11.98 -10.12 -17.47
C SER A 60 12.44 -9.76 -18.88
N ARG A 61 11.50 -9.58 -19.81
CA ARG A 61 11.73 -9.27 -21.23
C ARG A 61 11.20 -7.87 -21.56
N ASP A 62 11.82 -7.23 -22.54
CA ASP A 62 11.30 -5.97 -23.06
C ASP A 62 10.22 -6.22 -24.12
N THR A 63 9.45 -5.16 -24.43
CA THR A 63 8.34 -5.24 -25.39
C THR A 63 8.81 -5.65 -26.78
N ALA A 64 9.99 -5.21 -27.22
CA ALA A 64 10.52 -5.58 -28.53
C ALA A 64 10.79 -7.09 -28.63
N HIS A 65 11.37 -7.67 -27.58
CA HIS A 65 11.65 -9.10 -27.51
C HIS A 65 10.36 -9.94 -27.48
N LEU A 66 9.37 -9.52 -26.68
CA LEU A 66 8.08 -10.20 -26.58
C LEU A 66 7.29 -10.17 -27.90
N VAL A 67 7.31 -9.02 -28.60
CA VAL A 67 6.70 -8.91 -29.93
C VAL A 67 7.41 -9.84 -30.92
N ALA A 68 8.75 -9.85 -30.93
CA ALA A 68 9.51 -10.73 -31.83
C ALA A 68 9.23 -12.23 -31.58
N GLU A 69 9.14 -12.66 -30.32
CA GLU A 69 8.79 -14.04 -29.95
C GLU A 69 7.38 -14.40 -30.42
N ALA A 70 6.39 -13.54 -30.18
CA ALA A 70 5.01 -13.77 -30.60
C ALA A 70 4.86 -13.85 -32.13
N VAL A 71 5.54 -12.96 -32.86
CA VAL A 71 5.54 -12.93 -34.33
C VAL A 71 6.23 -14.17 -34.91
N THR A 72 7.35 -14.60 -34.32
CA THR A 72 8.03 -15.85 -34.71
C THR A 72 7.12 -17.07 -34.50
N ALA A 73 6.29 -17.04 -33.45
CA ALA A 73 5.29 -18.07 -33.19
C ALA A 73 4.03 -17.95 -34.09
N GLY A 74 3.93 -16.92 -34.95
CA GLY A 74 2.87 -16.75 -35.93
C GLY A 74 1.78 -15.73 -35.57
N ALA A 75 2.00 -14.88 -34.55
CA ALA A 75 1.08 -13.78 -34.24
C ALA A 75 1.22 -12.61 -35.25
N ASP A 76 0.13 -11.87 -35.48
CA ASP A 76 0.20 -10.60 -36.20
C ASP A 76 0.86 -9.53 -35.29
N PRO A 77 1.96 -8.88 -35.73
CA PRO A 77 2.60 -7.80 -34.98
C PRO A 77 1.63 -6.68 -34.57
N ALA A 78 0.66 -6.34 -35.42
CA ALA A 78 -0.29 -5.27 -35.13
C ALA A 78 -1.25 -5.66 -33.99
N GLU A 79 -1.70 -6.91 -33.98
CA GLU A 79 -2.57 -7.46 -32.94
C GLU A 79 -1.85 -7.53 -31.59
N VAL A 80 -0.60 -7.99 -31.58
CA VAL A 80 0.24 -8.04 -30.37
C VAL A 80 0.40 -6.66 -29.75
N LEU A 81 0.74 -5.65 -30.55
CA LEU A 81 0.91 -4.27 -30.07
C LEU A 81 -0.41 -3.69 -29.58
N ALA A 82 -1.53 -3.98 -30.26
CA ALA A 82 -2.85 -3.53 -29.84
C ALA A 82 -3.24 -4.11 -28.47
N VAL A 83 -3.02 -5.41 -28.24
CA VAL A 83 -3.31 -6.06 -26.96
C VAL A 83 -2.45 -5.48 -25.83
N ILE A 84 -1.13 -5.32 -26.03
CA ILE A 84 -0.26 -4.74 -24.99
C ILE A 84 -0.69 -3.31 -24.68
N THR A 85 -1.04 -2.52 -25.71
CA THR A 85 -1.52 -1.14 -25.53
C THR A 85 -2.80 -1.10 -24.72
N GLU A 86 -3.77 -1.95 -25.05
CA GLU A 86 -5.08 -1.96 -24.39
C GLU A 86 -4.96 -2.41 -22.92
N LEU A 87 -4.16 -3.45 -22.66
CA LEU A 87 -3.85 -3.89 -21.31
C LEU A 87 -3.12 -2.82 -20.50
N HIS A 88 -2.24 -2.05 -21.14
CA HIS A 88 -1.55 -0.95 -20.49
C HIS A 88 -2.50 0.20 -20.14
N ARG A 89 -3.38 0.61 -21.07
CA ARG A 89 -4.40 1.64 -20.83
C ARG A 89 -5.39 1.23 -19.74
N ALA A 90 -5.79 -0.04 -19.69
CA ALA A 90 -6.65 -0.59 -18.65
C ALA A 90 -5.96 -0.72 -17.27
N GLY A 91 -4.65 -0.44 -17.18
CA GLY A 91 -3.88 -0.57 -15.95
C GLY A 91 -3.68 -2.02 -15.49
N LEU A 92 -3.83 -2.98 -16.40
CA LEU A 92 -3.63 -4.42 -16.18
C LEU A 92 -2.16 -4.83 -16.40
N VAL A 93 -1.46 -4.13 -17.30
CA VAL A 93 -0.03 -4.27 -17.54
C VAL A 93 0.66 -2.94 -17.28
N ARG A 94 1.83 -2.98 -16.64
CA ARG A 94 2.65 -1.80 -16.34
C ARG A 94 4.10 -2.06 -16.71
N ASP A 95 4.87 -0.98 -16.80
CA ASP A 95 6.31 -1.08 -16.97
C ASP A 95 6.96 -1.50 -15.64
N GLN A 96 7.76 -2.58 -15.67
CA GLN A 96 8.57 -2.98 -14.53
C GLN A 96 9.89 -2.20 -14.54
N PRO A 97 10.12 -1.26 -13.60
CA PRO A 97 11.46 -0.75 -13.40
C PRO A 97 12.38 -1.90 -12.98
N ALA A 98 13.65 -1.88 -13.42
CA ALA A 98 14.68 -2.87 -13.09
C ALA A 98 14.59 -3.38 -11.64
N PRO A 99 14.83 -4.69 -11.38
CA PRO A 99 14.38 -5.39 -10.18
C PRO A 99 14.65 -4.59 -8.90
N ARG A 100 13.57 -4.21 -8.21
CA ARG A 100 13.66 -3.56 -6.90
C ARG A 100 13.30 -4.56 -5.81
N ARG A 101 14.08 -4.53 -4.73
CA ARG A 101 13.93 -5.31 -3.49
C ARG A 101 12.47 -5.60 -3.12
N CYS A 102 12.25 -6.83 -2.64
CA CYS A 102 10.99 -7.41 -2.15
C CYS A 102 10.13 -6.47 -1.27
N GLU A 103 10.76 -5.53 -0.54
CA GLU A 103 10.10 -4.48 0.26
C GLU A 103 9.11 -3.60 -0.53
N ARG A 104 9.30 -3.42 -1.84
CA ARG A 104 8.37 -2.64 -2.68
C ARG A 104 7.16 -3.44 -3.15
N THR A 105 7.25 -4.77 -3.22
CA THR A 105 6.20 -5.60 -3.81
C THR A 105 4.91 -5.57 -2.99
N ALA A 106 5.01 -5.64 -1.65
CA ALA A 106 3.84 -5.55 -0.77
C ALA A 106 3.13 -4.21 -0.89
N LEU A 107 3.89 -3.10 -0.88
CA LEU A 107 3.34 -1.77 -1.09
C LEU A 107 2.69 -1.63 -2.48
N GLU A 108 3.27 -2.22 -3.51
CA GLU A 108 2.70 -2.18 -4.86
C GLU A 108 1.37 -2.94 -4.98
N ILE A 109 1.21 -4.07 -4.25
CA ILE A 109 -0.06 -4.78 -4.14
C ILE A 109 -1.11 -3.90 -3.45
N ASP A 110 -0.76 -3.27 -2.33
CA ASP A 110 -1.66 -2.37 -1.59
C ASP A 110 -2.09 -1.16 -2.43
N LEU A 111 -1.18 -0.62 -3.23
CA LEU A 111 -1.45 0.51 -4.12
C LEU A 111 -2.34 0.13 -5.30
N ALA A 112 -2.19 -1.09 -5.84
CA ALA A 112 -3.07 -1.58 -6.89
C ALA A 112 -4.49 -1.76 -6.37
N ALA A 113 -4.65 -2.37 -5.18
CA ALA A 113 -5.95 -2.47 -4.53
C ALA A 113 -6.55 -1.09 -4.20
N GLY A 114 -5.73 -0.19 -3.64
CA GLY A 114 -6.14 1.17 -3.31
C GLY A 114 -6.51 2.02 -4.53
N SER A 115 -5.87 1.79 -5.68
CA SER A 115 -6.17 2.50 -6.93
C SER A 115 -7.59 2.19 -7.41
N VAL A 116 -8.01 0.93 -7.32
CA VAL A 116 -9.37 0.50 -7.67
C VAL A 116 -10.41 1.17 -6.77
N HIS A 117 -10.15 1.22 -5.46
CA HIS A 117 -11.11 1.78 -4.50
C HIS A 117 -11.20 3.32 -4.54
N SER A 118 -10.07 3.99 -4.74
CA SER A 118 -9.99 5.46 -4.67
C SER A 118 -10.20 6.16 -6.01
N GLY A 119 -10.16 5.43 -7.13
CA GLY A 119 -10.13 6.00 -8.47
C GLY A 119 -8.84 6.78 -8.79
N ARG A 120 -7.86 6.78 -7.89
CA ARG A 120 -6.55 7.43 -8.09
C ARG A 120 -5.57 6.45 -8.69
N SER A 121 -4.61 6.95 -9.46
CA SER A 121 -3.52 6.12 -9.95
C SER A 121 -2.62 5.67 -8.79
N ALA A 122 -1.93 4.53 -8.95
CA ALA A 122 -0.96 4.05 -7.97
C ALA A 122 0.15 5.09 -7.68
N THR A 123 0.59 5.84 -8.69
CA THR A 123 1.60 6.90 -8.54
C THR A 123 1.09 8.07 -7.72
N GLU A 124 -0.16 8.48 -7.90
CA GLU A 124 -0.79 9.52 -7.09
C GLU A 124 -0.94 9.07 -5.62
N LEU A 125 -1.37 7.83 -5.40
CA LEU A 125 -1.48 7.26 -4.05
C LEU A 125 -0.12 7.21 -3.33
N VAL A 126 0.95 6.80 -4.04
CA VAL A 126 2.31 6.86 -3.50
C VAL A 126 2.66 8.27 -3.06
N ARG A 127 2.39 9.27 -3.91
CA ARG A 127 2.71 10.67 -3.61
C ARG A 127 1.96 11.16 -2.37
N VAL A 128 0.66 10.89 -2.29
CA VAL A 128 -0.20 11.28 -1.16
C VAL A 128 0.27 10.63 0.13
N ARG A 129 0.54 9.31 0.13
CA ARG A 129 1.02 8.62 1.33
C ARG A 129 2.41 9.08 1.75
N ARG A 130 3.32 9.33 0.80
CA ARG A 130 4.66 9.86 1.09
C ARG A 130 4.66 11.26 1.69
N SER A 131 3.64 12.08 1.41
CA SER A 131 3.48 13.40 2.03
C SER A 131 2.72 13.33 3.36
N ALA A 132 2.04 12.22 3.65
CA ALA A 132 1.27 12.05 4.88
C ALA A 132 2.18 11.88 6.11
N SER A 133 1.68 12.34 7.24
CA SER A 133 2.31 12.20 8.56
C SER A 133 1.29 11.69 9.55
N VAL A 134 1.65 10.62 10.26
CA VAL A 134 0.82 10.00 11.30
C VAL A 134 1.58 10.00 12.62
N LEU A 135 0.91 10.41 13.68
CA LEU A 135 1.38 10.28 15.06
C LEU A 135 0.64 9.10 15.71
N VAL A 136 1.36 8.14 16.28
CA VAL A 136 0.80 7.01 16.99
C VAL A 136 1.09 7.21 18.47
N HIS A 137 0.04 7.37 19.29
CA HIS A 137 0.12 7.52 20.73
C HIS A 137 -0.32 6.21 21.38
N GLY A 138 0.59 5.51 22.05
CA GLY A 138 0.32 4.25 22.70
C GLY A 138 1.61 3.56 23.15
N SER A 139 1.53 2.88 24.29
CA SER A 139 2.70 2.28 24.96
C SER A 139 2.69 0.75 24.90
N GLY A 140 1.84 0.14 24.09
CA GLY A 140 1.71 -1.31 23.98
C GLY A 140 2.14 -1.85 22.63
N ARG A 141 1.88 -3.14 22.43
CA ARG A 141 2.22 -3.86 21.20
C ARG A 141 1.42 -3.39 19.99
N VAL A 142 0.22 -2.82 20.18
CA VAL A 142 -0.60 -2.37 19.06
C VAL A 142 0.00 -1.11 18.44
N ALA A 143 0.54 -0.19 19.25
CA ALA A 143 1.21 1.02 18.75
C ALA A 143 2.34 0.70 17.77
N VAL A 144 3.29 -0.16 18.15
CA VAL A 144 4.44 -0.48 17.28
C VAL A 144 4.00 -1.26 16.03
N ALA A 145 3.03 -2.17 16.16
CA ALA A 145 2.47 -2.91 15.03
C ALA A 145 1.83 -1.98 14.00
N LEU A 146 0.98 -1.07 14.46
CA LEU A 146 0.31 -0.08 13.61
C LEU A 146 1.31 0.86 12.98
N ALA A 147 2.31 1.33 13.72
CA ALA A 147 3.34 2.21 13.20
C ALA A 147 4.11 1.56 12.04
N VAL A 148 4.56 0.31 12.23
CA VAL A 148 5.25 -0.46 11.18
C VAL A 148 4.35 -0.70 9.98
N ALA A 149 3.08 -1.08 10.19
CA ALA A 149 2.12 -1.29 9.10
C ALA A 149 1.85 -0.01 8.30
N LEU A 150 1.68 1.14 8.97
CA LEU A 150 1.49 2.44 8.32
C LEU A 150 2.70 2.84 7.48
N ALA A 151 3.91 2.63 8.01
CA ALA A 151 5.14 2.88 7.27
C ALA A 151 5.27 1.97 6.04
N ALA A 152 5.00 0.67 6.21
CA ALA A 152 5.02 -0.31 5.12
C ALA A 152 3.97 0.00 4.04
N ALA A 153 2.81 0.54 4.44
CA ALA A 153 1.79 1.05 3.53
C ALA A 153 2.20 2.33 2.79
N GLY A 154 3.39 2.89 3.06
CA GLY A 154 3.97 4.01 2.31
C GLY A 154 3.75 5.39 2.95
N VAL A 155 3.27 5.46 4.20
CA VAL A 155 3.18 6.73 4.94
C VAL A 155 4.60 7.28 5.15
N GLY A 156 4.83 8.51 4.69
CA GLY A 156 6.18 9.08 4.65
C GLY A 156 6.76 9.49 6.00
N ARG A 157 5.90 9.76 6.99
CA ARG A 157 6.31 10.07 8.37
C ARG A 157 5.41 9.37 9.37
N VAL A 158 6.00 8.55 10.23
CA VAL A 158 5.31 7.85 11.32
C VAL A 158 6.09 8.10 12.60
N VAL A 159 5.46 8.77 13.56
CA VAL A 159 6.07 9.12 14.85
C VAL A 159 5.33 8.34 15.93
N VAL A 160 6.07 7.64 16.79
CA VAL A 160 5.49 6.91 17.93
C VAL A 160 5.77 7.70 19.21
N VAL A 161 4.72 7.98 19.97
CA VAL A 161 4.79 8.53 21.32
C VAL A 161 4.38 7.43 22.27
N ALA A 162 5.36 6.90 23.00
CA ALA A 162 5.22 5.81 23.92
C ALA A 162 6.02 6.07 25.19
N GLU A 163 5.48 5.61 26.31
CA GLU A 163 6.10 5.74 27.63
C GLU A 163 6.67 4.40 28.11
N GLY A 164 7.61 4.49 29.04
CA GLY A 164 8.24 3.33 29.68
C GLY A 164 9.20 2.57 28.76
N THR A 165 9.48 1.33 29.15
CA THR A 165 10.44 0.44 28.50
C THR A 165 9.76 -0.77 27.88
N VAL A 166 10.35 -1.30 26.81
CA VAL A 166 9.87 -2.49 26.11
C VAL A 166 9.89 -3.68 27.08
N GLN A 167 8.74 -4.32 27.23
CA GLN A 167 8.59 -5.54 28.01
C GLN A 167 8.69 -6.77 27.11
N ALA A 168 8.96 -7.94 27.70
CA ALA A 168 8.96 -9.21 26.95
C ALA A 168 7.63 -9.48 26.24
N SER A 169 6.51 -9.03 26.82
CA SER A 169 5.16 -9.12 26.24
C SER A 169 4.94 -8.26 24.98
N ASP A 170 5.80 -7.26 24.75
CA ASP A 170 5.66 -6.31 23.64
C ASP A 170 6.33 -6.84 22.35
N VAL A 171 7.17 -7.87 22.46
CA VAL A 171 7.98 -8.43 21.37
C VAL A 171 7.14 -9.16 20.31
N GLY A 172 7.60 -9.14 19.06
CA GLY A 172 7.02 -9.91 17.94
C GLY A 172 6.07 -9.14 17.04
N THR A 173 5.82 -7.85 17.34
CA THR A 173 4.96 -6.96 16.53
C THR A 173 5.72 -5.75 15.98
N GLY A 174 7.05 -5.78 16.06
CA GLY A 174 7.97 -4.73 15.63
C GLY A 174 9.17 -4.63 16.56
N TYR A 175 8.93 -4.73 17.87
CA TYR A 175 9.98 -4.92 18.87
C TYR A 175 10.60 -6.32 18.76
N LEU A 176 11.92 -6.36 18.96
CA LEU A 176 12.72 -7.58 18.99
C LEU A 176 13.04 -8.00 20.44
N PRO A 177 13.43 -9.26 20.69
CA PRO A 177 13.91 -9.69 22.00
C PRO A 177 15.06 -8.83 22.53
N SER A 178 15.93 -8.35 21.63
CA SER A 178 17.03 -7.43 21.96
C SER A 178 16.59 -6.02 22.35
N ASP A 179 15.31 -5.67 22.12
CA ASP A 179 14.78 -4.36 22.47
C ASP A 179 14.27 -4.30 23.93
N VAL A 180 14.12 -5.44 24.60
CA VAL A 180 13.62 -5.52 25.99
C VAL A 180 14.48 -4.67 26.94
N GLY A 181 13.81 -3.86 27.76
CA GLY A 181 14.45 -2.92 28.69
C GLY A 181 14.83 -1.57 28.07
N ARG A 182 14.82 -1.42 26.75
CA ARG A 182 15.04 -0.12 26.08
C ARG A 182 13.79 0.75 26.16
N GLY A 183 13.95 2.07 26.02
CA GLY A 183 12.83 3.00 25.91
C GLY A 183 11.95 2.69 24.69
N ARG A 184 10.63 2.63 24.88
CA ARG A 184 9.69 2.21 23.82
C ARG A 184 9.73 3.09 22.58
N THR A 185 9.88 4.40 22.76
CA THR A 185 9.98 5.37 21.66
C THR A 185 11.22 5.10 20.80
N ASP A 186 12.38 4.87 21.40
CA ASP A 186 13.62 4.61 20.66
C ASP A 186 13.60 3.24 19.97
N ALA A 187 13.11 2.21 20.67
CA ALA A 187 12.94 0.88 20.09
C ALA A 187 11.94 0.90 18.92
N ALA A 188 10.87 1.72 18.99
CA ALA A 188 9.88 1.83 17.93
C ALA A 188 10.48 2.55 16.71
N ARG A 189 11.31 3.57 16.95
CA ARG A 189 12.09 4.24 15.91
C ARG A 189 13.00 3.26 15.16
N ASP A 190 13.68 2.38 15.89
CA ASP A 190 14.51 1.34 15.29
C ASP A 190 13.68 0.32 14.52
N ALA A 191 12.53 -0.12 15.05
CA ALA A 191 11.61 -1.01 14.36
C ALA A 191 11.14 -0.41 13.02
N LEU A 192 10.76 0.87 13.02
CA LEU A 192 10.36 1.61 11.82
C LEU A 192 11.49 1.69 10.78
N ARG A 193 12.71 2.02 11.22
CA ARG A 193 13.88 2.10 10.33
C ARG A 193 14.29 0.75 9.77
N ARG A 194 14.16 -0.33 10.55
CA ARG A 194 14.38 -1.71 10.08
C ARG A 194 13.35 -2.11 9.03
N ALA A 195 12.07 -1.79 9.25
CA ALA A 195 10.99 -2.16 8.34
C ALA A 195 10.99 -1.33 7.06
N VAL A 196 11.24 -0.02 7.16
CA VAL A 196 11.22 0.92 6.04
C VAL A 196 12.34 1.95 6.21
N PRO A 197 13.54 1.72 5.63
CA PRO A 197 14.70 2.59 5.83
C PRO A 197 14.51 4.08 5.47
N GLY A 198 13.51 4.39 4.64
CA GLY A 198 13.19 5.75 4.21
C GLY A 198 12.08 6.46 5.00
N VAL A 199 11.47 5.82 6.01
CA VAL A 199 10.40 6.46 6.80
C VAL A 199 10.99 7.51 7.74
N ARG A 200 10.32 8.67 7.83
CA ARG A 200 10.70 9.70 8.80
C ARG A 200 10.05 9.39 10.15
N THR A 201 10.87 9.29 11.19
CA THR A 201 10.41 8.92 12.53
C THR A 201 10.39 10.07 13.52
N GLU A 202 11.04 11.18 13.19
CA GLU A 202 11.04 12.35 14.06
C GLU A 202 9.74 13.14 13.92
N PRO A 203 9.33 13.89 14.96
CA PRO A 203 8.31 14.91 14.84
C PRO A 203 8.62 15.84 13.66
N ALA A 204 7.58 16.27 12.95
CA ALA A 204 7.74 17.36 12.01
C ALA A 204 7.98 18.66 12.82
N GLY A 205 8.74 19.62 12.26
CA GLY A 205 9.04 20.87 12.98
C GLY A 205 7.77 21.58 13.45
N ALA A 206 7.89 22.50 14.43
CA ALA A 206 6.77 23.06 15.21
C ALA A 206 5.55 23.59 14.42
N ARG A 207 5.70 23.88 13.12
CA ARG A 207 4.62 24.35 12.23
C ARG A 207 3.87 23.25 11.46
N SER A 208 4.32 21.99 11.54
CA SER A 208 3.72 20.88 10.81
C SER A 208 2.81 20.08 11.73
N THR A 209 1.54 20.00 11.34
CA THR A 209 0.56 19.15 12.00
C THR A 209 0.53 17.79 11.31
N PRO A 210 0.40 16.69 12.08
CA PRO A 210 0.15 15.40 11.48
C PRO A 210 -1.24 15.35 10.87
N HIS A 211 -1.38 14.58 9.81
CA HIS A 211 -2.64 14.39 9.09
C HIS A 211 -3.62 13.52 9.89
N LEU A 212 -3.09 12.65 10.76
CA LEU A 212 -3.87 11.77 11.62
C LEU A 212 -3.09 11.49 12.91
N VAL A 213 -3.81 11.42 14.03
CA VAL A 213 -3.33 10.85 15.29
C VAL A 213 -4.02 9.53 15.55
N VAL A 214 -3.28 8.45 15.77
CA VAL A 214 -3.83 7.17 16.21
C VAL A 214 -3.61 7.06 17.70
N VAL A 215 -4.68 6.92 18.47
CA VAL A 215 -4.60 6.71 19.93
C VAL A 215 -4.91 5.25 20.20
N THR A 216 -3.97 4.55 20.83
CA THR A 216 -4.03 3.10 20.97
C THR A 216 -3.50 2.57 22.30
N ASP A 217 -3.67 1.26 22.50
CA ASP A 217 -3.27 0.49 23.68
C ASP A 217 -4.04 0.86 24.96
N ALA A 218 -5.11 1.64 24.85
CA ALA A 218 -6.00 1.98 25.95
C ALA A 218 -7.46 1.88 25.48
N VAL A 219 -8.28 1.12 26.22
CA VAL A 219 -9.73 1.01 25.99
C VAL A 219 -10.41 2.37 26.18
N VAL A 220 -9.95 3.11 27.19
CA VAL A 220 -10.32 4.49 27.45
C VAL A 220 -9.07 5.34 27.25
N PRO A 221 -9.01 6.13 26.17
CA PRO A 221 -7.92 7.09 25.96
C PRO A 221 -7.83 8.10 27.11
N ASP A 222 -6.62 8.61 27.34
CA ASP A 222 -6.39 9.73 28.25
C ASP A 222 -7.34 10.90 27.90
N PRO A 223 -8.20 11.35 28.84
CA PRO A 223 -9.14 12.44 28.63
C PRO A 223 -8.47 13.75 28.21
N ASP A 224 -7.30 14.06 28.74
CA ASP A 224 -6.59 15.31 28.43
C ASP A 224 -6.05 15.29 27.00
N LEU A 225 -5.49 14.16 26.58
CA LEU A 225 -5.10 13.94 25.19
C LEU A 225 -6.32 14.01 24.25
N ALA A 226 -7.41 13.33 24.60
CA ALA A 226 -8.62 13.32 23.78
C ALA A 226 -9.22 14.74 23.62
N LEU A 227 -9.27 15.51 24.71
CA LEU A 227 -9.73 16.90 24.71
C LEU A 227 -8.81 17.77 23.86
N ASP A 228 -7.49 17.64 24.02
CA ASP A 228 -6.51 18.39 23.25
C ASP A 228 -6.65 18.18 21.73
N LEU A 229 -6.84 16.93 21.32
CA LEU A 229 -7.03 16.58 19.91
C LEU A 229 -8.28 17.23 19.32
N VAL A 230 -9.37 17.30 20.10
CA VAL A 230 -10.60 17.98 19.69
C VAL A 230 -10.39 19.50 19.61
N VAL A 231 -9.81 20.11 20.64
CA VAL A 231 -9.55 21.57 20.72
C VAL A 231 -8.65 22.03 19.57
N ARG A 232 -7.58 21.28 19.29
CA ARG A 232 -6.63 21.58 18.20
C ARG A 232 -7.13 21.14 16.82
N ARG A 233 -8.37 20.66 16.72
CA ARG A 233 -9.00 20.15 15.48
C ARG A 233 -8.15 19.10 14.75
N ARG A 234 -7.50 18.21 15.51
CA ARG A 234 -6.65 17.14 14.98
C ARG A 234 -7.51 15.90 14.67
N PRO A 235 -7.55 15.44 13.41
CA PRO A 235 -8.16 14.15 13.09
C PRO A 235 -7.52 13.04 13.92
N HIS A 236 -8.33 12.20 14.54
CA HIS A 236 -7.81 11.12 15.36
C HIS A 236 -8.63 9.84 15.28
N LEU A 237 -7.95 8.70 15.34
CA LEU A 237 -8.53 7.37 15.29
C LEU A 237 -8.24 6.66 16.61
N ALA A 238 -9.27 6.19 17.31
CA ALA A 238 -9.09 5.29 18.45
C ALA A 238 -8.93 3.85 17.93
N VAL A 239 -7.94 3.13 18.45
CA VAL A 239 -7.72 1.72 18.17
C VAL A 239 -7.34 1.02 19.46
N TYR A 240 -7.98 -0.09 19.82
CA TYR A 240 -7.52 -0.86 20.96
C TYR A 240 -7.87 -2.33 20.78
N ALA A 241 -7.07 -3.19 21.40
CA ALA A 241 -7.34 -4.60 21.49
C ALA A 241 -7.42 -4.99 22.97
N HIS A 242 -8.49 -5.67 23.35
CA HIS A 242 -8.70 -6.15 24.71
C HIS A 242 -9.41 -7.50 24.67
N GLU A 243 -8.87 -8.46 25.43
CA GLU A 243 -9.34 -9.85 25.47
C GLU A 243 -9.48 -10.47 24.06
N SER A 244 -10.72 -10.69 23.61
CA SER A 244 -11.08 -11.29 22.33
C SER A 244 -11.53 -10.27 21.28
N LEU A 245 -11.52 -8.98 21.60
CA LEU A 245 -12.04 -7.92 20.75
C LEU A 245 -10.93 -6.95 20.32
N ALA A 246 -10.92 -6.64 19.03
CA ALA A 246 -10.20 -5.49 18.48
C ALA A 246 -11.22 -4.45 18.01
N VAL A 247 -11.05 -3.21 18.44
CA VAL A 247 -11.88 -2.08 18.04
C VAL A 247 -11.04 -1.11 17.22
N VAL A 248 -11.53 -0.79 16.03
CA VAL A 248 -11.00 0.27 15.19
C VAL A 248 -12.10 1.31 15.03
N GLY A 249 -11.89 2.47 15.65
CA GLY A 249 -12.80 3.59 15.60
C GLY A 249 -13.28 4.07 16.97
N PRO A 250 -13.95 5.23 16.98
CA PRO A 250 -14.30 6.02 15.81
C PRO A 250 -13.09 6.75 15.19
N LEU A 251 -13.18 7.03 13.88
CA LEU A 251 -12.39 8.09 13.27
C LEU A 251 -13.08 9.42 13.56
N VAL A 252 -12.46 10.24 14.40
CA VAL A 252 -12.95 11.56 14.78
C VAL A 252 -12.37 12.62 13.85
N LEU A 253 -13.26 13.34 13.18
CA LEU A 253 -12.98 14.54 12.42
C LEU A 253 -13.61 15.73 13.20
N PRO A 254 -12.82 16.47 13.99
CA PRO A 254 -13.36 17.53 14.85
C PRO A 254 -14.21 18.55 14.07
N GLY A 255 -15.44 18.78 14.56
CA GLY A 255 -16.42 19.65 13.91
C GLY A 255 -17.20 19.00 12.75
N ARG A 256 -16.94 17.74 12.41
CA ARG A 256 -17.63 16.99 11.35
C ARG A 256 -18.21 15.64 11.78
N SER A 257 -17.63 15.00 12.79
CA SER A 257 -18.11 13.73 13.35
C SER A 257 -18.29 13.80 14.87
N SER A 258 -18.92 12.78 15.46
CA SER A 258 -18.95 12.61 16.91
C SER A 258 -17.53 12.42 17.47
N CYS A 259 -17.25 13.04 18.63
CA CYS A 259 -16.01 12.82 19.36
C CYS A 259 -16.09 11.57 20.26
N LEU A 260 -14.96 11.17 20.84
CA LEU A 260 -14.89 10.03 21.78
C LEU A 260 -15.85 10.20 22.97
N ARG A 261 -15.98 11.43 23.49
CA ARG A 261 -16.92 11.74 24.57
C ARG A 261 -18.38 11.57 24.16
N CYS A 262 -18.75 11.95 22.94
CA CYS A 262 -20.11 11.72 22.43
C CYS A 262 -20.43 10.22 22.32
N VAL A 263 -19.45 9.40 21.98
CA VAL A 263 -19.62 7.93 21.92
C VAL A 263 -19.74 7.35 23.31
N GLU A 264 -18.92 7.81 24.26
CA GLU A 264 -18.98 7.39 25.66
C GLU A 264 -20.33 7.72 26.30
N LEU A 265 -20.88 8.92 26.06
CA LEU A 265 -22.18 9.34 26.58
C LEU A 265 -23.39 8.60 25.96
N ARG A 266 -23.19 7.80 24.91
CA ARG A 266 -24.25 7.02 24.25
C ARG A 266 -24.08 5.50 24.39
N ARG A 267 -23.11 5.03 25.19
CA ARG A 267 -23.04 3.63 25.63
C ARG A 267 -23.86 3.45 26.89
#